data_AF-A0A657AI48-F1
#
_entry.id   AF-A0A657AI48-F1
#
_cell.length_a   1.000
_cell.length_b   1.000
_cell.length_c   1.000
_cell.angle_alpha   90.00
_cell.angle_beta   90.00
_cell.angle_gamma   90.00
#
_symmetry.space_group_name_H-M   'P 1'
#
loop_
_entity.id
_entity.type
_entity.pdbx_description
1 polymer ?
#
loop_
_entity_poly.entity_id
_entity_poly.type
_entity_poly.pdbx_seq_one_letter_code
_entity_poly.pdbx_strand_id
1 'polypeptide(L)' 'MTKYLTGICFIIFSTLLSSCGGAFSGYSDAELRKAYRDCDYNKLSPAGAQRCNNIKKECDSRRKDKGFRC' A
#
# COMPACT_ATOMS: atom_id res chain seq x y z
N MET A 1 29.00 -4.07 -30.43
CA MET A 1 28.62 -4.87 -29.24
C MET A 1 28.26 -4.00 -28.02
N THR A 2 28.84 -2.82 -27.87
CA THR A 2 28.60 -1.87 -26.76
C THR A 2 27.19 -1.28 -26.67
N LYS A 3 26.42 -1.22 -27.77
CA LYS A 3 25.04 -0.70 -27.77
C LYS A 3 24.02 -1.62 -27.06
N TYR A 4 24.30 -2.92 -27.01
CA TYR A 4 23.42 -3.89 -26.36
C TYR A 4 23.66 -3.95 -24.84
N LEU A 5 24.89 -3.65 -24.38
CA LEU A 5 25.22 -3.58 -22.95
C LEU A 5 24.41 -2.48 -22.23
N THR A 6 24.22 -1.32 -22.87
CA THR A 6 23.45 -0.21 -22.30
C THR A 6 21.95 -0.52 -22.21
N GLY A 7 21.39 -1.27 -23.17
CA GLY A 7 19.98 -1.68 -23.17
C GLY A 7 19.65 -2.72 -22.10
N ILE A 8 20.56 -3.67 -21.85
CA ILE A 8 20.38 -4.72 -20.82
C ILE A 8 20.32 -4.11 -19.42
N CYS A 9 21.10 -3.06 -19.16
CA CYS A 9 21.14 -2.40 -17.85
C CYS A 9 19.80 -1.73 -17.47
N PHE A 10 19.06 -1.23 -18.47
CA PHE A 10 17.74 -0.59 -18.25
C PHE A 10 16.65 -1.62 -17.88
N ILE A 11 16.71 -2.82 -18.44
CA ILE A 11 15.73 -3.89 -18.17
C ILE A 11 15.90 -4.44 -16.75
N ILE A 12 17.14 -4.56 -16.27
CA ILE A 12 17.44 -5.04 -14.92
C ILE A 12 16.97 -4.05 -13.84
N PHE A 13 17.00 -2.74 -14.12
CA PHE A 13 16.52 -1.73 -13.16
C PHE A 13 15.00 -1.70 -13.02
N SER A 14 14.28 -2.06 -14.09
CA SER A 14 12.81 -2.00 -14.16
C SER A 14 12.13 -3.11 -13.34
N THR A 15 12.76 -4.28 -13.19
CA THR A 15 12.20 -5.42 -12.46
C THR A 15 12.31 -5.28 -10.93
N LEU A 16 13.20 -4.40 -10.45
CA LEU A 16 13.40 -4.14 -9.01
C LEU A 16 12.30 -3.28 -8.37
N LEU A 17 11.43 -2.63 -9.16
CA LEU A 17 10.30 -1.83 -8.65
C LEU A 17 9.05 -2.66 -8.29
N SER A 18 9.15 -4.00 -8.28
CA SER A 18 7.98 -4.88 -8.13
C SER A 18 7.45 -5.04 -6.69
N SER A 19 7.86 -4.20 -5.75
CA SER A 19 7.33 -4.18 -4.37
C SER A 19 6.74 -2.82 -4.03
N CYS A 20 5.75 -2.39 -4.82
CA CYS A 20 4.86 -1.30 -4.43
C CYS A 20 3.71 -1.90 -3.61
N GLY A 21 3.99 -2.26 -2.35
CA GLY A 21 2.94 -2.59 -1.40
C GLY A 21 1.96 -1.42 -1.26
N GLY A 22 0.68 -1.68 -0.98
CA GLY A 22 -0.30 -0.63 -0.72
C GLY A 22 0.19 0.35 0.37
N ALA A 23 -0.34 1.57 0.41
CA ALA A 23 0.12 2.65 1.29
C ALA A 23 0.17 2.30 2.81
N PHE A 24 -0.45 1.19 3.21
CA PHE A 24 -0.52 0.68 4.58
C PHE A 24 -0.04 -0.77 4.74
N SER A 25 0.59 -1.34 3.70
CA SER A 25 1.12 -2.72 3.71
C SER A 25 2.15 -2.94 4.82
N GLY A 26 2.93 -1.92 5.18
CA GLY A 26 3.90 -1.96 6.27
C GLY A 26 3.31 -1.90 7.68
N TYR A 27 2.01 -1.64 7.84
CA TYR A 27 1.40 -1.60 9.18
C TYR A 27 1.28 -3.00 9.76
N SER A 28 1.57 -3.15 11.05
CA SER A 28 1.12 -4.32 11.81
C SER A 28 -0.41 -4.36 11.87
N ASP A 29 -0.97 -5.54 12.17
CA ASP A 29 -2.43 -5.69 12.32
C ASP A 29 -2.99 -4.79 13.44
N ALA A 30 -2.22 -4.54 14.50
CA ALA A 30 -2.60 -3.64 15.57
C ALA A 30 -2.64 -2.17 15.12
N GLU A 31 -1.62 -1.72 14.40
CA GLU A 31 -1.56 -0.36 13.84
C GLU A 31 -2.67 -0.12 12.82
N LEU A 32 -2.92 -1.10 11.95
CA LEU A 32 -3.99 -1.02 10.96
C LEU A 32 -5.37 -0.95 11.62
N ARG A 33 -5.63 -1.77 12.64
CA ARG A 33 -6.89 -1.70 13.40
C ARG A 33 -7.07 -0.36 14.10
N LYS A 34 -6.00 0.16 14.72
CA LYS A 34 -6.03 1.49 15.35
C LYS A 34 -6.33 2.58 14.31
N ALA A 35 -5.59 2.60 13.20
CA ALA A 35 -5.76 3.60 12.15
C ALA A 35 -7.14 3.51 11.50
N TYR A 36 -7.71 2.32 11.35
CA TYR A 36 -9.07 2.11 10.85
C TYR A 36 -10.12 2.68 11.80
N ARG A 37 -9.98 2.42 13.11
CA ARG A 37 -10.89 2.98 14.13
C ARG A 37 -10.81 4.50 14.23
N ASP A 38 -9.63 5.07 14.01
CA ASP A 38 -9.38 6.51 14.08
C ASP A 38 -9.98 7.26 12.85
N CYS A 39 -10.55 6.57 11.86
CA CYS A 39 -11.23 7.17 10.70
C CYS A 39 -12.64 7.68 11.04
N ASP A 40 -12.73 8.91 11.56
CA ASP A 40 -13.99 9.65 11.73
C ASP A 40 -14.31 10.49 10.48
N TYR A 41 -15.02 9.91 9.51
CA TYR A 41 -15.35 10.54 8.22
C TYR A 41 -16.08 11.89 8.32
N ASN A 42 -16.70 12.21 9.47
CA ASN A 42 -17.40 13.48 9.66
C ASN A 42 -16.45 14.67 9.89
N LYS A 43 -15.17 14.40 10.20
CA LYS A 43 -14.19 15.42 10.58
C LYS A 43 -12.94 15.46 9.69
N LEU A 44 -12.96 14.74 8.55
CA LEU A 44 -11.80 14.63 7.68
C LEU A 44 -11.75 15.75 6.64
N SER A 45 -10.54 16.27 6.42
CA SER A 45 -10.22 16.98 5.18
C SER A 45 -10.26 16.02 3.98
N PRO A 46 -10.28 16.51 2.72
CA PRO A 46 -10.22 15.64 1.54
C PRO A 46 -9.02 14.66 1.55
N ALA A 47 -7.85 15.14 1.99
CA ALA A 47 -6.66 14.30 2.14
C ALA A 47 -6.84 13.24 3.25
N GLY A 48 -7.48 13.61 4.36
CA GLY A 48 -7.85 12.68 5.42
C GLY A 48 -8.80 11.58 4.94
N ALA A 49 -9.81 11.93 4.16
CA ALA A 49 -10.76 10.98 3.58
C ALA A 49 -10.05 10.00 2.62
N GLN A 50 -9.14 10.49 1.78
CA GLN A 50 -8.32 9.64 0.91
C GLN A 50 -7.45 8.67 1.73
N ARG A 51 -6.82 9.16 2.79
CA ARG A 51 -6.03 8.31 3.71
C ARG A 51 -6.89 7.19 4.32
N CYS A 52 -8.08 7.52 4.81
CA CYS A 52 -9.01 6.55 5.39
C CYS A 52 -9.54 5.53 4.37
N ASN A 53 -9.78 5.95 3.13
CA ASN A 53 -10.14 5.03 2.05
C ASN A 53 -9.02 4.02 1.76
N ASN A 54 -7.76 4.44 1.84
CA ASN A 54 -6.62 3.55 1.66
C ASN A 54 -6.44 2.59 2.85
N ILE A 55 -6.66 3.05 4.09
CA ILE A 55 -6.68 2.19 5.29
C ILE A 55 -7.79 1.14 5.17
N LYS A 56 -8.99 1.54 4.73
CA LYS A 56 -10.11 0.62 4.50
C LYS A 56 -9.77 -0.43 3.42
N LYS A 57 -9.14 -0.02 2.32
CA LYS A 57 -8.70 -0.95 1.26
C LYS A 57 -7.71 -2.00 1.78
N GLU A 58 -6.71 -1.58 2.55
CA GLU A 58 -5.75 -2.50 3.17
C GLU A 58 -6.45 -3.48 4.11
N CYS A 59 -7.36 -2.98 4.96
CA CYS A 59 -8.15 -3.83 5.83
C CYS A 59 -8.98 -4.87 5.07
N ASP A 60 -9.71 -4.43 4.04
CA ASP A 60 -10.53 -5.29 3.19
C ASP A 60 -9.66 -6.34 2.46
N SER A 61 -8.43 -5.99 2.08
CA SER A 61 -7.45 -6.91 1.48
C SER A 61 -7.01 -7.98 2.48
N ARG A 62 -6.56 -7.61 3.68
CA ARG A 62 -6.14 -8.59 4.71
C ARG A 62 -7.29 -9.45 5.22
N ARG A 63 -8.52 -8.94 5.21
CA ARG A 63 -9.72 -9.74 5.49
C ARG A 63 -9.90 -10.86 4.47
N LYS A 64 -9.73 -10.56 3.18
CA LYS A 64 -9.84 -11.55 2.10
C LYS A 64 -8.67 -12.55 2.08
N ASP A 65 -7.47 -12.07 2.40
CA ASP A 65 -6.24 -12.87 2.35
C ASP A 65 -6.09 -13.83 3.54
N LYS A 66 -6.24 -13.31 4.77
CA LYS A 66 -5.96 -14.05 6.01
C LYS A 66 -7.06 -13.97 7.07
N GLY A 67 -8.26 -13.50 6.73
CA GLY A 67 -9.38 -13.39 7.68
C GLY A 67 -9.20 -12.32 8.75
N PHE A 68 -8.27 -11.37 8.57
CA PHE A 68 -8.05 -10.29 9.54
C PHE A 68 -9.29 -9.37 9.66
N ARG A 69 -9.57 -8.92 10.88
CA ARG A 69 -10.66 -7.97 11.18
C ARG A 69 -10.08 -6.70 11.79
N CYS A 70 -10.16 -5.60 11.04
CA CYS A 70 -10.22 -4.28 11.66
C CYS A 70 -11.61 -4.09 12.27
#